data_AF-A0A368F2Y3-F1
#
_entry.id   AF-A0A368F2Y3-F1
#
_cell.length_a   1.000
_cell.length_b   1.000
_cell.length_c   1.000
_cell.angle_alpha   90.00
_cell.angle_beta   90.00
_cell.angle_gamma   90.00
#
_symmetry.space_group_name_H-M   'P 1'
#
loop_
_entity.id
_entity.type
_entity.pdbx_description
1 polymer ?
#
loop_
_entity_poly.entity_id
_entity_poly.type
_entity_poly.pdbx_seq_one_letter_code
_entity_poly.pdbx_strand_id
1 'polypeptide(L)'
;MGFGPFRWVCTSQKPEDLQQTDNIACEVIQELMKKKVPEHVRQQYFDNKKWIEGAAANRLVVGSQARILYSDQEGRIAIALAFNDAVKTGRVSVSIAFSWQFWVPNMVANFTLE
;
A
#
# COMPACT_ATOMS: atom_id res chain seq x y z
N MET A 1 7.45 -13.36 10.66
CA MET A 1 7.42 -11.91 10.99
C MET A 1 5.98 -11.43 10.86
N GLY A 2 5.46 -10.78 11.89
CA GLY A 2 4.02 -10.57 12.07
C GLY A 2 3.42 -9.43 11.24
N PHE A 3 2.10 -9.34 11.27
CA PHE A 3 1.34 -8.22 10.73
C PHE A 3 1.69 -6.94 11.50
N GLY A 4 1.84 -5.84 10.78
CA GLY A 4 2.05 -4.55 11.38
C GLY A 4 1.76 -3.42 10.40
N PRO A 5 1.82 -2.18 10.88
CA PRO A 5 1.39 -1.02 10.13
C PRO A 5 2.27 -0.81 8.90
N PHE A 6 1.62 -0.69 7.75
CA PHE A 6 2.19 -0.30 6.47
C PHE A 6 1.47 0.95 5.99
N ARG A 7 2.21 2.07 5.90
CA ARG A 7 1.69 3.34 5.42
C ARG A 7 2.42 3.74 4.14
N TRP A 8 1.69 4.35 3.23
CA TRP A 8 2.29 5.05 2.10
C TRP A 8 1.69 6.45 1.92
N VAL A 9 2.45 7.32 1.25
CA VAL A 9 2.09 8.69 0.93
C VAL A 9 2.38 8.93 -0.56
N CYS A 10 1.40 9.43 -1.30
CA CYS A 10 1.56 9.87 -2.68
C CYS A 10 2.16 11.27 -2.69
N THR A 11 3.37 11.44 -3.22
CA THR A 11 4.07 12.74 -3.19
C THR A 11 3.46 13.79 -4.12
N SER A 12 2.56 13.40 -5.02
CA SER A 12 1.85 14.28 -5.95
C SER A 12 0.78 15.11 -5.27
N GLN A 13 0.35 14.69 -4.07
CA GLN A 13 -0.80 15.23 -3.36
C GLN A 13 -2.13 15.14 -4.15
N LYS A 14 -2.14 14.39 -5.26
CA LYS A 14 -3.32 14.16 -6.09
C LYS A 14 -4.18 13.04 -5.50
N PRO A 15 -5.48 13.29 -5.22
CA PRO A 15 -6.40 12.25 -4.78
C PRO A 15 -6.50 11.07 -5.75
N GLU A 16 -6.29 11.33 -7.04
CA GLU A 16 -6.32 10.31 -8.10
C GLU A 16 -5.20 9.30 -7.91
N ASP A 17 -3.98 9.75 -7.58
CA ASP A 17 -2.85 8.84 -7.32
C ASP A 17 -3.11 8.00 -6.06
N LEU A 18 -3.73 8.59 -5.02
CA LEU A 18 -4.11 7.81 -3.84
C LEU A 18 -5.14 6.74 -4.19
N GLN A 19 -6.14 7.08 -4.98
CA GLN A 19 -7.14 6.13 -5.44
C GLN A 19 -6.54 5.02 -6.31
N GLN A 20 -5.59 5.35 -7.19
CA GLN A 20 -4.86 4.33 -7.96
C GLN A 20 -4.06 3.41 -7.03
N THR A 21 -3.33 3.95 -6.06
CA THR A 21 -2.57 3.12 -5.11
C THR A 21 -3.48 2.27 -4.21
N ASP A 22 -4.65 2.77 -3.82
CA ASP A 22 -5.66 2.00 -3.08
C ASP A 22 -6.16 0.80 -3.92
N ASN A 23 -6.47 1.03 -5.21
CA ASN A 23 -6.90 -0.03 -6.12
C ASN A 23 -5.82 -1.11 -6.29
N ILE A 24 -4.57 -0.70 -6.51
CA ILE A 24 -3.43 -1.62 -6.67
C ILE A 24 -3.20 -2.42 -5.38
N ALA A 25 -3.30 -1.79 -4.21
CA ALA A 25 -3.18 -2.50 -2.93
C ALA A 25 -4.29 -3.54 -2.76
N CYS A 26 -5.54 -3.21 -3.13
CA CYS A 26 -6.66 -4.16 -3.12
C CYS A 26 -6.43 -5.35 -4.05
N GLU A 27 -5.95 -5.11 -5.28
CA GLU A 27 -5.61 -6.17 -6.25
C GLU A 27 -4.53 -7.10 -5.71
N VAL A 28 -3.43 -6.54 -5.18
CA VAL A 28 -2.34 -7.32 -4.59
C VAL A 28 -2.83 -8.17 -3.42
N ILE A 29 -3.61 -7.60 -2.51
CA ILE A 29 -4.18 -8.31 -1.37
C ILE A 29 -5.08 -9.47 -1.87
N GLN A 30 -5.90 -9.22 -2.89
CA GLN A 30 -6.76 -10.24 -3.47
C GLN A 30 -5.96 -11.39 -4.09
N GLU A 31 -4.84 -11.11 -4.76
CA GLU A 31 -3.94 -12.15 -5.26
C GLU A 31 -3.23 -12.93 -4.14
N LEU A 32 -2.82 -12.26 -3.07
CA LEU A 32 -2.23 -12.91 -1.89
C LEU A 32 -3.22 -13.84 -1.19
N MET A 33 -4.49 -13.46 -1.13
CA MET A 33 -5.55 -14.31 -0.55
C MET A 33 -5.78 -15.61 -1.33
N LYS A 34 -5.51 -15.63 -2.65
CA LYS A 34 -5.60 -16.84 -3.48
C LYS A 34 -4.47 -17.82 -3.23
N LYS A 35 -3.34 -17.37 -2.66
CA LYS A 35 -2.24 -18.25 -2.29
C LYS A 35 -2.62 -19.14 -1.10
N LYS A 36 -1.82 -20.19 -0.89
CA LYS A 36 -1.97 -21.08 0.27
C LYS A 36 -1.42 -20.37 1.52
N VAL A 37 -2.25 -19.53 2.14
CA VAL A 37 -1.99 -18.87 3.42
C VAL A 37 -2.85 -19.46 4.54
N PRO A 38 -2.41 -19.38 5.81
CA PRO A 38 -3.25 -19.76 6.94
C PRO A 38 -4.54 -18.94 7.00
N GLU A 39 -5.62 -19.51 7.54
CA GLU A 39 -6.94 -18.86 7.58
C GLU A 39 -6.91 -17.51 8.30
N HIS A 40 -6.17 -17.41 9.42
CA HIS A 40 -6.03 -16.15 10.17
C HIS A 40 -5.31 -15.05 9.38
N VAL A 41 -4.43 -15.41 8.44
CA VAL A 41 -3.74 -14.46 7.54
C VAL A 41 -4.70 -14.01 6.44
N ARG A 42 -5.46 -14.96 5.86
CA ARG A 42 -6.50 -14.66 4.86
C ARG A 42 -7.56 -13.70 5.39
N GLN A 43 -8.03 -13.93 6.62
CA GLN A 43 -9.00 -13.05 7.27
C GLN A 43 -8.44 -11.63 7.44
N GLN A 44 -7.19 -11.51 7.89
CA GLN A 44 -6.54 -10.19 8.00
C GLN A 44 -6.43 -9.50 6.63
N TYR A 45 -6.07 -10.20 5.57
CA TYR A 45 -6.07 -9.64 4.22
C TYR A 45 -7.46 -9.15 3.80
N PHE A 46 -8.50 -9.92 4.07
CA PHE A 46 -9.87 -9.52 3.78
C PHE A 46 -10.29 -8.26 4.55
N ASP A 47 -9.96 -8.18 5.84
CA ASP A 47 -10.26 -7.01 6.67
C ASP A 47 -9.52 -5.76 6.18
N ASN A 48 -8.25 -5.92 5.75
CA ASN A 48 -7.48 -4.83 5.14
C ASN A 48 -8.08 -4.37 3.80
N LYS A 49 -8.55 -5.28 2.96
CA LYS A 49 -9.23 -4.93 1.71
C LYS A 49 -10.48 -4.10 1.99
N LYS A 50 -11.34 -4.57 2.91
CA LYS A 50 -12.54 -3.82 3.34
C LYS A 50 -12.19 -2.44 3.90
N TRP A 51 -11.12 -2.36 4.68
CA TRP A 51 -10.63 -1.10 5.21
C TRP A 51 -10.26 -0.12 4.11
N ILE A 52 -9.48 -0.53 3.09
CA ILE A 52 -9.09 0.35 1.98
C ILE A 52 -10.32 0.82 1.19
N GLU A 53 -11.23 -0.11 0.84
CA GLU A 53 -12.47 0.20 0.11
C GLU A 53 -13.34 1.21 0.87
N GLY A 54 -13.50 1.03 2.20
CA GLY A 54 -14.25 1.95 3.05
C GLY A 54 -13.54 3.28 3.29
N ALA A 55 -12.21 3.30 3.35
CA ALA A 55 -11.45 4.49 3.69
C ALA A 55 -11.39 5.50 2.54
N ALA A 56 -11.67 5.09 1.30
CA ALA A 56 -11.96 5.99 0.19
C ALA A 56 -13.33 6.70 0.38
N ALA A 57 -14.36 5.97 0.79
CA ALA A 57 -15.70 6.52 1.00
C ALA A 57 -15.78 7.49 2.20
N ASN A 58 -15.02 7.20 3.25
CA ASN A 58 -15.07 7.97 4.51
C ASN A 58 -14.27 9.29 4.49
N ARG A 59 -13.61 9.66 3.38
CA ARG A 59 -12.84 10.91 3.22
C ARG A 59 -11.89 11.21 4.39
N LEU A 60 -11.19 10.19 4.89
CA LEU A 60 -10.34 10.27 6.08
C LEU A 60 -8.98 10.96 5.85
N VAL A 61 -8.79 11.56 4.68
CA VAL A 61 -7.52 12.21 4.30
C VAL A 61 -7.52 13.65 4.80
N VAL A 62 -6.58 13.97 5.69
CA VAL A 62 -6.31 15.34 6.15
C VAL A 62 -4.87 15.69 5.81
N GLY A 63 -4.67 16.63 4.88
CA GLY A 63 -3.34 17.05 4.42
C GLY A 63 -2.80 16.14 3.31
N SER A 64 -1.73 15.41 3.58
CA SER A 64 -1.06 14.56 2.59
C SER A 64 -1.93 13.36 2.17
N GLN A 65 -1.91 13.05 0.87
CA GLN A 65 -2.59 11.88 0.32
C GLN A 65 -1.91 10.59 0.79
N ALA A 66 -2.43 9.99 1.86
CA ALA A 66 -1.81 8.87 2.55
C ALA A 66 -2.84 7.82 2.94
N ARG A 67 -2.40 6.56 2.94
CA ARG A 67 -3.18 5.40 3.40
C ARG A 67 -2.33 4.53 4.31
N ILE A 68 -2.97 3.89 5.28
CA ILE A 68 -2.35 2.92 6.19
C ILE A 68 -3.19 1.65 6.20
N LEU A 69 -2.53 0.50 6.31
CA LEU A 69 -3.14 -0.82 6.52
C LEU A 69 -2.21 -1.69 7.35
N TYR A 70 -2.62 -2.89 7.74
CA TYR A 70 -1.76 -3.86 8.42
C TYR A 70 -1.36 -4.98 7.47
N SER A 71 -0.07 -5.26 7.30
CA SER A 71 0.37 -6.32 6.41
C SER A 71 1.58 -7.06 6.97
N ASP A 72 1.74 -8.31 6.58
CA ASP A 72 2.90 -9.15 6.88
C ASP A 72 4.06 -8.85 5.91
N GLN A 73 5.20 -9.51 6.07
CA GLN A 73 6.37 -9.26 5.23
C GLN A 73 6.11 -9.51 3.73
N GLU A 74 5.36 -10.57 3.38
CA GLU A 74 5.10 -10.92 1.99
C GLU A 74 4.19 -9.88 1.34
N GLY A 75 3.12 -9.49 2.02
CA GLY A 75 2.19 -8.49 1.52
C GLY A 75 2.84 -7.12 1.37
N ARG A 76 3.70 -6.73 2.32
CA ARG A 76 4.49 -5.50 2.26
C ARG A 76 5.37 -5.43 1.01
N ILE A 77 6.12 -6.50 0.74
CA ILE A 77 7.00 -6.60 -0.43
C ILE A 77 6.16 -6.57 -1.71
N ALA A 78 5.07 -7.34 -1.77
CA ALA A 78 4.21 -7.43 -2.94
C ALA A 78 3.57 -6.07 -3.30
N ILE A 79 3.05 -5.33 -2.30
CA ILE A 79 2.46 -4.02 -2.54
C ILE A 79 3.53 -3.02 -2.96
N ALA A 80 4.70 -3.01 -2.32
CA ALA A 80 5.79 -2.11 -2.71
C ALA A 80 6.27 -2.36 -4.14
N LEU A 81 6.39 -3.62 -4.57
CA LEU A 81 6.73 -3.98 -5.94
C LEU A 81 5.66 -3.53 -6.95
N ALA A 82 4.38 -3.77 -6.64
CA ALA A 82 3.28 -3.35 -7.50
C ALA A 82 3.19 -1.82 -7.65
N PHE A 83 3.42 -1.07 -6.56
CA PHE A 83 3.50 0.38 -6.61
C PHE A 83 4.67 0.87 -7.46
N ASN A 84 5.83 0.24 -7.33
CA ASN A 84 6.98 0.60 -8.15
C ASN A 84 6.73 0.33 -9.64
N ASP A 85 6.09 -0.78 -9.98
CA ASP A 85 5.67 -1.08 -11.36
C ASP A 85 4.66 -0.05 -11.88
N ALA A 86 3.72 0.37 -11.04
CA ALA A 86 2.74 1.39 -11.39
C ALA A 86 3.37 2.77 -11.66
N VAL A 87 4.39 3.15 -10.90
CA VAL A 87 5.17 4.38 -11.15
C VAL A 87 5.97 4.23 -12.45
N LYS A 88 6.65 3.09 -12.64
CA LYS A 88 7.45 2.82 -13.84
C LYS A 88 6.63 2.83 -15.14
N THR A 89 5.40 2.31 -15.07
CA THR A 89 4.47 2.26 -16.22
C THR A 89 3.67 3.55 -16.40
N GLY A 90 3.81 4.54 -15.51
CA GLY A 90 3.10 5.81 -15.56
C GLY A 90 1.63 5.75 -15.11
N ARG A 91 1.20 4.65 -14.47
CA ARG A 91 -0.14 4.55 -13.87
C ARG A 91 -0.29 5.40 -12.61
N VAL A 92 0.80 5.61 -11.88
CA VAL A 92 0.89 6.56 -10.76
C VAL A 92 1.89 7.64 -11.15
N SER A 93 1.50 8.90 -11.01
CA SER A 93 2.21 10.00 -11.67
C SER A 93 3.57 10.36 -11.04
N VAL A 94 3.81 9.96 -9.78
CA VAL A 94 5.04 10.30 -9.04
C VAL A 94 5.38 9.26 -7.95
N SER A 95 6.54 9.43 -7.33
CA SER A 95 7.09 8.57 -6.28
C SER A 95 6.18 8.43 -5.06
N ILE A 96 6.18 7.24 -4.47
CA ILE A 96 5.41 6.90 -3.26
C ILE A 96 6.37 6.73 -2.09
N ALA A 97 6.15 7.46 -0.99
CA ALA A 97 6.94 7.35 0.22
C ALA A 97 6.30 6.35 1.19
N PHE A 98 7.05 5.35 1.65
CA PHE A 98 6.58 4.35 2.62
C PHE A 98 7.01 4.73 4.05
N SER A 99 6.13 4.54 5.02
CA SER A 99 6.44 4.74 6.44
C SER A 99 6.03 3.50 7.24
N TRP A 100 6.98 3.00 8.02
CA TRP A 100 6.83 1.87 8.94
C TRP A 100 6.91 2.41 10.37
N GLN A 101 5.92 2.16 11.23
CA GLN A 101 5.97 2.63 12.64
C GLN A 101 7.00 1.89 13.53
N PHE A 102 7.86 1.05 12.96
CA PHE A 102 9.04 0.50 13.62
C PHE A 102 10.27 0.69 12.72
N TRP A 103 11.37 1.15 13.32
CA TRP A 103 12.67 1.42 12.71
C TRP A 103 13.18 0.19 11.93
N VAL A 104 13.04 0.20 10.61
CA VAL A 104 13.81 -0.66 9.71
C VAL A 104 14.87 0.25 9.09
N PRO A 105 16.16 0.11 9.43
CA PRO A 105 17.19 0.85 8.72
C PRO A 105 17.18 0.37 7.27
N ASN A 106 17.05 1.32 6.33
CA ASN A 106 17.30 1.17 4.89
C ASN A 106 16.16 0.75 3.95
N MET A 107 14.97 1.37 4.02
CA MET A 107 14.10 1.45 2.83
C MET A 107 13.46 2.84 2.68
N VAL A 108 14.25 3.82 2.23
CA VAL A 108 13.73 5.01 1.56
C VAL A 108 13.89 4.76 0.06
N ALA A 109 12.80 4.51 -0.65
CA ALA A 109 12.81 4.48 -2.11
C ALA A 109 12.78 5.92 -2.64
N ASN A 110 13.95 6.55 -2.71
CA ASN A 110 14.14 7.78 -3.48
C ASN A 110 14.50 7.38 -4.91
N PHE A 111 13.55 7.54 -5.84
CA PHE A 111 13.85 7.51 -7.26
C PHE A 111 13.59 8.92 -7.81
N THR A 112 14.63 9.75 -7.74
CA THR A 112 14.77 10.92 -8.60
C THR A 112 15.04 10.44 -10.02
N LEU A 113 14.33 11.02 -10.96
CA LEU A 113 14.53 10.86 -12.40
C LEU A 113 15.98 11.21 -12.76
N GLU A 114 16.72 10.24 -13.29
CA GLU A 114 17.82 10.44 -14.24
C GLU A 114 17.58 9.55 -15.46
#